data_AF-A0A0L8V5G5-F1
#
_entry.id   AF-A0A0L8V5G5-F1
#
_cell.length_a   1.000
_cell.length_b   1.000
_cell.length_c   1.000
_cell.angle_alpha   90.00
_cell.angle_beta   90.00
_cell.angle_gamma   90.00
#
_symmetry.space_group_name_H-M   'P 1'
#
loop_
_entity.id
_entity.type
_entity.pdbx_description
1 polymer ?
#
loop_
_entity_poly.entity_id
_entity_poly.type
_entity_poly.pdbx_seq_one_letter_code
_entity_poly.pdbx_strand_id
1 'polypeptide(L)'
;MKKMKKLVIIATALLFMAGYSASAQMMGQNNKKSQKQGMMMQKSGMMQGGMMQGMMNNGKCPMCGQMMNQNMPMKKYGMMVNHLPNMQQQLSLTDDQVNQLYDLQTEFKKQQIDYQAELRKKQMKLKSLLADNAPAGQVKNQMKNCADTKINMKAAAYETAGKMKAVLTDEQKEKMKNMMMQHGGMMQGGMMQGEGGMMNQQQDQDHEEHH
;
A
#
# COMPACT_ATOMS: atom_id res chain seq x y z
N MET A 1 40.25 16.58 -31.22
CA MET A 1 39.52 16.28 -32.46
C MET A 1 39.91 14.89 -32.97
N LYS A 2 38.99 13.92 -32.91
CA LYS A 2 38.88 12.80 -33.86
C LYS A 2 37.59 12.04 -33.55
N LYS A 3 36.54 12.47 -34.27
CA LYS A 3 35.24 11.80 -34.38
C LYS A 3 35.45 10.51 -35.18
N MET A 4 34.88 9.39 -34.78
CA MET A 4 34.49 8.27 -35.66
C MET A 4 33.51 7.39 -34.88
N LYS A 5 32.21 7.68 -34.99
CA LYS A 5 31.24 7.15 -35.96
C LYS A 5 30.71 5.77 -35.53
N LYS A 6 29.46 5.82 -35.08
CA LYS A 6 28.56 4.75 -34.69
C LYS A 6 28.44 3.71 -35.81
N LEU A 7 28.49 2.42 -35.48
CA LEU A 7 27.87 1.35 -36.25
C LEU A 7 27.00 0.53 -35.31
N VAL A 8 25.72 0.87 -35.34
CA VAL A 8 24.63 0.11 -34.75
C VAL A 8 24.21 -0.91 -35.82
N ILE A 9 24.42 -2.19 -35.57
CA ILE A 9 23.87 -3.27 -36.40
C ILE A 9 22.74 -3.91 -35.58
N ILE A 10 21.52 -3.52 -35.91
CA ILE A 10 20.28 -4.12 -35.42
C ILE A 10 20.00 -5.33 -36.31
N ALA A 11 20.22 -6.53 -35.80
CA ALA A 11 19.77 -7.77 -36.43
C ALA A 11 18.51 -8.24 -35.70
N THR A 12 17.36 -7.75 -36.15
CA THR A 12 16.05 -8.21 -35.72
C THR A 12 15.71 -9.49 -36.49
N ALA A 13 15.87 -10.65 -35.85
CA ALA A 13 15.30 -11.90 -36.36
C ALA A 13 13.96 -12.17 -35.66
N LEU A 14 12.88 -11.78 -36.33
CA LEU A 14 11.51 -12.21 -36.03
C LEU A 14 11.39 -13.70 -36.36
N LEU A 15 11.24 -14.54 -35.34
CA LEU A 15 10.88 -15.95 -35.50
C LEU A 15 9.40 -16.11 -35.14
N PHE A 16 8.64 -16.46 -36.18
CA PHE A 16 7.20 -16.70 -36.19
C PHE A 16 6.79 -17.92 -35.35
N MET A 17 5.50 -17.91 -35.01
CA MET A 17 4.78 -18.77 -34.09
C MET A 17 4.69 -20.26 -34.48
N ALA A 18 4.64 -21.11 -33.45
CA ALA A 18 3.75 -22.28 -33.32
C ALA A 18 3.57 -22.48 -31.79
N GLY A 19 2.40 -22.52 -31.17
CA GLY A 19 1.14 -23.08 -31.63
C GLY A 19 0.88 -24.40 -30.88
N TYR A 20 0.61 -24.36 -29.57
CA TYR A 20 -0.08 -25.43 -28.83
C TYR A 20 -0.89 -24.85 -27.68
N SER A 21 -2.17 -24.62 -27.93
CA SER A 21 -3.21 -24.57 -26.90
C SER A 21 -3.59 -25.99 -26.50
N ALA A 22 -3.36 -26.36 -25.25
CA ALA A 22 -3.96 -27.56 -24.65
C ALA A 22 -4.95 -27.11 -23.57
N SER A 23 -6.21 -26.98 -23.98
CA SER A 23 -7.36 -26.88 -23.09
C SER A 23 -7.71 -28.26 -22.56
N ALA A 24 -7.34 -28.55 -21.32
CA ALA A 24 -7.88 -29.70 -20.59
C ALA A 24 -9.10 -29.26 -19.80
N GLN A 25 -10.26 -29.52 -20.40
CA GLN A 25 -11.59 -29.43 -19.82
C GLN A 25 -11.88 -30.79 -19.16
N MET A 26 -11.95 -30.85 -17.82
CA MET A 26 -12.49 -32.01 -17.12
C MET A 26 -13.78 -31.64 -16.40
N MET A 27 -14.83 -32.41 -16.73
CA MET A 27 -16.14 -32.43 -16.10
C MET A 27 -16.11 -33.06 -14.71
N GLY A 28 -17.12 -32.73 -13.90
CA GLY A 28 -17.49 -33.41 -12.65
C GLY A 28 -18.34 -32.48 -11.77
N GLN A 29 -19.57 -32.16 -12.18
CA GLN A 29 -20.82 -32.88 -11.88
C GLN A 29 -21.25 -32.78 -10.40
N ASN A 30 -22.31 -32.00 -10.19
CA ASN A 30 -23.39 -32.09 -9.19
C ASN A 30 -23.13 -32.70 -7.80
N ASN A 31 -23.41 -31.91 -6.76
CA ASN A 31 -24.54 -32.26 -5.88
C ASN A 31 -25.04 -31.06 -5.06
N LYS A 32 -26.27 -30.62 -5.35
CA LYS A 32 -27.16 -29.90 -4.43
C LYS A 32 -28.14 -30.94 -3.86
N LYS A 33 -28.27 -31.04 -2.54
CA LYS A 33 -29.56 -31.16 -1.82
C LYS A 33 -29.39 -31.42 -0.32
N SER A 34 -30.23 -30.69 0.43
CA SER A 34 -30.84 -31.04 1.73
C SER A 34 -29.89 -31.13 2.94
N GLN A 35 -30.21 -30.73 4.18
CA GLN A 35 -31.51 -30.55 4.81
C GLN A 35 -31.34 -29.74 6.11
N LYS A 36 -32.33 -28.90 6.43
CA LYS A 36 -32.57 -28.32 7.75
C LYS A 36 -32.84 -29.42 8.79
N GLN A 37 -32.18 -29.38 9.94
CA GLN A 37 -32.65 -29.79 11.28
C GLN A 37 -31.45 -29.73 12.25
N GLY A 38 -31.50 -29.20 13.46
CA GLY A 38 -32.61 -28.66 14.23
C GLY A 38 -32.10 -27.63 15.26
N MET A 39 -33.05 -26.86 15.76
CA MET A 39 -32.86 -26.01 16.93
C MET A 39 -32.62 -26.88 18.18
N MET A 40 -31.62 -26.54 18.99
CA MET A 40 -31.69 -26.76 20.44
C MET A 40 -31.07 -25.57 21.18
N MET A 41 -31.94 -24.83 21.85
CA MET A 41 -31.59 -24.03 23.01
C MET A 41 -31.27 -24.97 24.18
N GLN A 42 -30.17 -24.71 24.88
CA GLN A 42 -30.11 -24.63 26.35
C GLN A 42 -28.68 -24.19 26.73
N LYS A 43 -28.51 -22.92 27.13
CA LYS A 43 -28.42 -22.49 28.54
C LYS A 43 -27.39 -23.31 29.34
N SER A 44 -26.15 -22.82 29.41
CA SER A 44 -25.54 -22.41 30.68
C SER A 44 -24.14 -21.84 30.42
N GLY A 45 -23.92 -20.59 30.82
CA GLY A 45 -22.64 -19.90 30.60
C GLY A 45 -22.82 -18.40 30.59
N MET A 46 -23.08 -17.84 31.76
CA MET A 46 -22.99 -16.41 32.02
C MET A 46 -21.60 -15.90 31.64
N MET A 47 -21.45 -15.34 30.45
CA MET A 47 -20.47 -14.29 30.21
C MET A 47 -21.24 -13.02 29.89
N GLN A 48 -21.15 -12.11 30.85
CA GLN A 48 -21.67 -10.75 30.90
C GLN A 48 -21.24 -9.95 29.66
N GLY A 49 -21.94 -10.20 28.54
CA GLY A 49 -21.81 -9.51 27.27
C GLY A 49 -22.48 -8.14 27.28
N GLY A 50 -22.02 -7.25 28.16
CA GLY A 50 -22.63 -5.93 28.37
C GLY A 50 -21.67 -4.74 28.26
N MET A 51 -20.42 -4.93 27.86
CA MET A 51 -19.43 -3.82 27.77
C MET A 51 -18.57 -3.80 26.50
N MET A 52 -18.93 -4.56 25.45
CA MET A 52 -18.13 -4.58 24.21
C MET A 52 -18.87 -4.05 22.97
N GLN A 53 -20.14 -3.66 23.10
CA GLN A 53 -20.98 -3.19 21.99
C GLN A 53 -21.02 -1.66 21.84
N GLY A 54 -20.28 -0.92 22.67
CA GLY A 54 -20.17 0.55 22.61
C GLY A 54 -18.83 1.10 22.12
N MET A 55 -17.80 0.25 21.96
CA MET A 55 -16.43 0.71 21.69
C MET A 55 -15.98 0.55 20.23
N MET A 56 -16.77 -0.09 19.38
CA MET A 56 -16.40 -0.34 17.98
C MET A 56 -16.83 0.78 17.02
N ASN A 57 -17.61 1.76 17.47
CA ASN A 57 -18.20 2.78 16.58
C ASN A 57 -17.60 4.19 16.72
N ASN A 58 -16.50 4.35 17.47
CA ASN A 58 -15.71 5.60 17.47
C ASN A 58 -14.22 5.40 17.78
N GLY A 59 -13.70 4.19 17.54
CA GLY A 59 -12.31 3.79 17.82
C GLY A 59 -11.27 4.35 16.85
N LYS A 60 -11.30 5.65 16.54
CA LYS A 60 -10.08 6.34 16.11
C LYS A 60 -9.22 6.53 17.34
N CYS A 61 -8.46 5.51 17.72
CA CYS A 61 -7.37 5.72 18.67
C CYS A 61 -6.32 6.56 17.92
N PRO A 62 -6.13 7.86 18.24
CA PRO A 62 -5.18 8.72 17.51
C PRO A 62 -3.75 8.18 17.58
N MET A 63 -3.44 7.38 18.61
CA MET A 63 -2.18 6.65 18.75
C MET A 63 -1.96 5.56 17.69
N CYS A 64 -3.00 4.86 17.24
CA CYS A 64 -2.87 3.84 16.18
C CYS A 64 -2.62 4.48 14.81
N GLY A 65 -3.22 5.64 14.55
CA GLY A 65 -2.94 6.43 13.33
C GLY A 65 -1.52 6.96 13.31
N GLN A 66 -1.01 7.40 14.46
CA GLN A 66 0.34 7.98 14.58
C GLN A 66 1.46 6.92 14.51
N MET A 67 1.24 5.70 15.02
CA MET A 67 2.20 4.59 14.88
C MET A 67 2.25 3.99 13.46
N MET A 68 1.13 3.97 12.73
CA MET A 68 1.11 3.48 11.33
C MET A 68 1.75 4.48 10.35
N ASN A 69 1.74 5.78 10.66
CA ASN A 69 2.23 6.83 9.78
C ASN A 69 3.74 7.12 9.94
N GLN A 70 4.38 6.63 11.01
CA GLN A 70 5.70 7.14 11.39
C GLN A 70 6.92 6.50 10.73
N ASN A 71 6.86 5.33 10.06
CA ASN A 71 8.15 4.73 9.66
C ASN A 71 8.16 3.78 8.47
N MET A 72 7.62 4.19 7.32
CA MET A 72 7.96 3.56 6.04
C MET A 72 8.59 4.57 5.09
N PRO A 73 9.84 5.02 5.34
CA PRO A 73 10.54 6.00 4.53
C PRO A 73 10.62 5.61 3.05
N MET A 74 10.51 4.31 2.74
CA MET A 74 10.52 3.81 1.36
C MET A 74 9.16 3.90 0.64
N LYS A 75 8.03 4.00 1.36
CA LYS A 75 6.69 4.04 0.76
C LYS A 75 6.47 5.29 -0.09
N LYS A 76 7.07 6.42 0.32
CA LYS A 76 6.97 7.70 -0.39
C LYS A 76 7.49 7.64 -1.83
N TYR A 77 8.52 6.83 -2.10
CA TYR A 77 9.08 6.69 -3.45
C TYR A 77 8.12 5.92 -4.36
N GLY A 78 7.49 4.85 -3.87
CA GLY A 78 6.45 4.15 -4.62
C GLY A 78 5.24 5.06 -4.91
N MET A 79 4.85 5.91 -3.96
CA MET A 79 3.81 6.92 -4.20
C MET A 79 4.25 7.93 -5.27
N MET A 80 5.47 8.46 -5.18
CA MET A 80 6.01 9.39 -6.17
C MET A 80 5.96 8.80 -7.58
N VAL A 81 6.42 7.56 -7.75
CA VAL A 81 6.39 6.87 -9.05
C VAL A 81 4.98 6.76 -9.62
N ASN A 82 3.97 6.56 -8.77
CA ASN A 82 2.58 6.41 -9.20
C ASN A 82 1.87 7.75 -9.45
N HIS A 83 2.22 8.80 -8.71
CA HIS A 83 1.48 10.06 -8.74
C HIS A 83 2.11 11.14 -9.60
N LEU A 84 3.46 11.21 -9.67
CA LEU A 84 4.15 12.31 -10.35
C LEU A 84 3.73 12.51 -11.83
N PRO A 85 3.54 11.46 -12.66
CA PRO A 85 3.05 11.66 -14.03
C PRO A 85 1.68 12.34 -14.13
N ASN A 86 0.85 12.22 -13.08
CA ASN A 86 -0.50 12.81 -13.02
C ASN A 86 -0.51 14.26 -12.49
N MET A 87 0.65 14.79 -12.08
CA MET A 87 0.75 16.14 -11.49
C MET A 87 0.96 17.24 -12.54
N GLN A 88 0.55 17.01 -13.79
CA GLN A 88 0.81 17.93 -14.91
C GLN A 88 0.35 19.36 -14.61
N GLN A 89 -0.90 19.55 -14.20
CA GLN A 89 -1.42 20.89 -13.87
C GLN A 89 -0.77 21.48 -12.62
N GLN A 90 -0.55 20.66 -11.59
CA GLN A 90 -0.01 21.11 -10.31
C GLN A 90 1.44 21.55 -10.41
N LEU A 91 2.23 20.91 -11.27
CA LEU A 91 3.65 21.22 -11.49
C LEU A 91 3.91 21.96 -12.79
N SER A 92 2.87 22.25 -13.58
CA SER A 92 3.02 22.86 -14.91
C SER A 92 4.02 22.06 -15.76
N LEU A 93 3.84 20.73 -15.78
CA LEU A 93 4.70 19.83 -16.56
C LEU A 93 4.42 20.02 -18.06
N THR A 94 5.47 19.97 -18.87
CA THR A 94 5.31 19.91 -20.33
C THR A 94 4.84 18.52 -20.75
N ASP A 95 4.26 18.41 -21.95
CA ASP A 95 3.84 17.10 -22.49
C ASP A 95 5.01 16.13 -22.62
N ASP A 96 6.19 16.62 -23.00
CA ASP A 96 7.43 15.83 -23.06
C ASP A 96 7.82 15.28 -21.68
N GLN A 97 7.74 16.11 -20.63
CA GLN A 97 8.00 15.65 -19.26
C GLN A 97 6.99 14.59 -18.83
N VAL A 98 5.70 14.80 -19.12
CA VAL A 98 4.63 13.84 -18.79
C VAL A 98 4.87 12.50 -19.48
N ASN A 99 5.19 12.49 -20.77
CA ASN A 99 5.50 11.28 -21.52
C ASN A 99 6.70 10.53 -20.93
N GLN A 100 7.80 11.23 -20.64
CA GLN A 100 8.98 10.63 -19.99
C GLN A 100 8.66 10.04 -18.62
N LEU A 101 7.82 10.71 -17.83
CA LEU A 101 7.38 10.23 -16.52
C LEU A 101 6.50 8.97 -16.66
N TYR A 102 5.61 8.89 -17.64
CA TYR A 102 4.81 7.68 -17.89
C TYR A 102 5.66 6.50 -18.37
N ASP A 103 6.68 6.73 -19.19
CA ASP A 103 7.62 5.70 -19.61
C ASP A 103 8.37 5.10 -18.42
N LEU A 104 8.92 5.96 -17.55
CA LEU A 104 9.59 5.55 -16.32
C LEU A 104 8.64 4.80 -15.37
N GLN A 105 7.38 5.26 -15.25
CA GLN A 105 6.37 4.58 -14.44
C GLN A 105 6.06 3.19 -14.99
N THR A 106 5.90 3.08 -16.31
CA THR A 106 5.56 1.83 -16.98
C THR A 106 6.66 0.80 -16.83
N GLU A 107 7.91 1.20 -17.00
CA GLU A 107 9.07 0.34 -16.80
C GLU A 107 9.15 -0.15 -15.34
N PHE A 108 8.97 0.74 -14.37
CA PHE A 108 8.93 0.34 -12.96
C PHE A 108 7.77 -0.62 -12.66
N LYS A 109 6.57 -0.40 -13.23
CA LYS A 109 5.41 -1.29 -13.03
C LYS A 109 5.68 -2.70 -13.56
N LYS A 110 6.37 -2.83 -14.71
CA LYS A 110 6.81 -4.14 -15.22
C LYS A 110 7.75 -4.84 -14.24
N GLN A 111 8.80 -4.15 -13.80
CA GLN A 111 9.75 -4.68 -12.82
C GLN A 111 9.06 -5.04 -11.48
N GLN A 112 8.09 -4.24 -11.05
CA GLN A 112 7.32 -4.50 -9.84
C GLN A 112 6.52 -5.80 -9.95
N ILE A 113 5.90 -6.08 -11.11
CA ILE A 113 5.19 -7.33 -11.36
C ILE A 113 6.16 -8.52 -11.27
N ASP A 114 7.34 -8.41 -11.85
CA ASP A 114 8.37 -9.46 -11.80
C ASP A 114 8.82 -9.74 -10.37
N TYR A 115 9.13 -8.70 -9.58
CA TYR A 115 9.48 -8.84 -8.16
C TYR A 115 8.34 -9.47 -7.35
N GLN A 116 7.09 -9.11 -7.62
CA GLN A 116 5.94 -9.70 -6.93
C GLN A 116 5.80 -11.19 -7.27
N ALA A 117 5.99 -11.57 -8.54
CA ALA A 117 5.97 -12.95 -8.97
C ALA A 117 7.10 -13.77 -8.32
N GLU A 118 8.32 -13.23 -8.31
CA GLU A 118 9.48 -13.85 -7.68
C GLU A 118 9.28 -14.02 -6.17
N LEU A 119 8.78 -12.97 -5.49
CA LEU A 119 8.48 -13.02 -4.06
C LEU A 119 7.45 -14.10 -3.75
N ARG A 120 6.37 -14.20 -4.54
CA ARG A 120 5.37 -15.26 -4.38
C ARG A 120 5.98 -16.65 -4.52
N LYS A 121 6.84 -16.88 -5.53
CA LYS A 121 7.57 -18.15 -5.68
C LYS A 121 8.41 -18.48 -4.45
N LYS A 122 9.17 -17.49 -3.95
CA LYS A 122 10.01 -17.64 -2.75
C LYS A 122 9.17 -17.88 -1.48
N GLN A 123 8.00 -17.26 -1.36
CA GLN A 123 7.08 -17.48 -0.24
C GLN A 123 6.44 -18.87 -0.27
N MET A 124 6.08 -19.38 -1.44
CA MET A 124 5.58 -20.76 -1.58
C MET A 124 6.64 -21.77 -1.13
N LYS A 125 7.90 -21.57 -1.53
CA LYS A 125 9.01 -22.40 -1.06
C LYS A 125 9.20 -22.31 0.45
N LEU A 126 9.11 -21.11 1.03
CA LEU A 126 9.16 -20.95 2.49
C LEU A 126 8.04 -21.73 3.18
N LYS A 127 6.82 -21.66 2.64
CA LYS A 127 5.67 -22.40 3.17
C LYS A 127 5.89 -23.91 3.14
N SER A 128 6.46 -24.44 2.05
CA SER A 128 6.84 -25.86 1.96
C SER A 128 7.85 -26.24 3.03
N LEU A 129 8.96 -25.49 3.14
CA LEU A 129 10.00 -25.76 4.14
C LEU A 129 9.46 -25.78 5.58
N LEU A 130 8.50 -24.91 5.88
CA LEU A 130 7.84 -24.88 7.19
C LEU A 130 6.91 -26.09 7.39
N ALA A 131 6.15 -26.49 6.37
CA ALA A 131 5.30 -27.68 6.43
C ALA A 131 6.10 -28.97 6.61
N ASP A 132 7.29 -29.03 6.00
CA ASP A 132 8.19 -30.18 6.04
C ASP A 132 9.07 -30.21 7.31
N ASN A 133 8.89 -29.26 8.25
CA ASN A 133 9.75 -29.08 9.43
C ASN A 133 11.25 -29.02 9.08
N ALA A 134 11.58 -28.35 7.98
CA ALA A 134 12.95 -28.29 7.48
C ALA A 134 13.93 -27.66 8.51
N PRO A 135 15.23 -27.98 8.44
CA PRO A 135 16.23 -27.41 9.34
C PRO A 135 16.21 -25.88 9.35
N ALA A 136 16.41 -25.28 10.53
CA ALA A 136 16.32 -23.84 10.74
C ALA A 136 17.20 -23.01 9.78
N GLY A 137 18.37 -23.53 9.39
CA GLY A 137 19.25 -22.89 8.40
C GLY A 137 18.61 -22.72 7.03
N GLN A 138 17.84 -23.71 6.56
CA GLN A 138 17.13 -23.64 5.27
C GLN A 138 15.99 -22.62 5.33
N VAL A 139 15.22 -22.64 6.42
CA VAL A 139 14.14 -21.67 6.65
C VAL A 139 14.71 -20.24 6.69
N LYS A 140 15.77 -20.01 7.47
CA LYS A 140 16.46 -18.71 7.55
C LYS A 140 16.95 -18.22 6.20
N ASN A 141 17.59 -19.08 5.41
CA ASN A 141 18.06 -18.72 4.08
C ASN A 141 16.90 -18.34 3.15
N GLN A 142 15.80 -19.08 3.20
CA GLN A 142 14.64 -18.77 2.38
C GLN A 142 13.93 -17.48 2.84
N MET A 143 13.90 -17.18 4.14
CA MET A 143 13.43 -15.90 4.66
C MET A 143 14.29 -14.73 4.16
N LYS A 144 15.62 -14.89 4.13
CA LYS A 144 16.54 -13.89 3.54
C LYS A 144 16.23 -13.67 2.06
N ASN A 145 16.08 -14.73 1.27
CA ASN A 145 15.72 -14.62 -0.15
C ASN A 145 14.42 -13.82 -0.36
N CYS A 146 13.41 -14.04 0.49
CA CYS A 146 12.18 -13.25 0.47
C CYS A 146 12.44 -11.77 0.82
N ALA A 147 13.26 -11.50 1.84
CA ALA A 147 13.62 -10.15 2.26
C ALA A 147 14.39 -9.40 1.16
N ASP A 148 15.37 -10.04 0.53
CA ASP A 148 16.18 -9.46 -0.56
C ASP A 148 15.30 -9.01 -1.73
N THR A 149 14.31 -9.83 -2.09
CA THR A 149 13.34 -9.47 -3.16
C THR A 149 12.55 -8.21 -2.78
N LYS A 150 12.12 -8.09 -1.52
CA LYS A 150 11.42 -6.88 -1.03
C LYS A 150 12.34 -5.66 -1.00
N ILE A 151 13.61 -5.84 -0.67
CA ILE A 151 14.63 -4.78 -0.69
C ILE A 151 14.81 -4.29 -2.12
N ASN A 152 15.02 -5.20 -3.08
CA ASN A 152 15.19 -4.87 -4.49
C ASN A 152 13.99 -4.11 -5.06
N MET A 153 12.76 -4.52 -4.74
CA MET A 153 11.55 -3.80 -5.15
C MET A 153 11.51 -2.37 -4.59
N LYS A 154 11.94 -2.16 -3.34
CA LYS A 154 12.01 -0.81 -2.73
C LYS A 154 13.14 0.03 -3.33
N ALA A 155 14.29 -0.58 -3.62
CA ALA A 155 15.41 0.07 -4.28
C ALA A 155 15.02 0.54 -5.69
N ALA A 156 14.36 -0.31 -6.47
CA ALA A 156 13.84 0.05 -7.80
C ALA A 156 12.88 1.24 -7.75
N ALA A 157 12.02 1.31 -6.72
CA ALA A 157 11.11 2.45 -6.53
C ALA A 157 11.89 3.74 -6.21
N TYR A 158 12.91 3.65 -5.35
CA TYR A 158 13.79 4.77 -5.01
C TYR A 158 14.56 5.29 -6.22
N GLU A 159 15.17 4.40 -6.99
CA GLU A 159 15.93 4.74 -8.20
C GLU A 159 15.02 5.36 -9.26
N THR A 160 13.84 4.78 -9.50
CA THR A 160 12.86 5.32 -10.45
C THR A 160 12.38 6.69 -10.03
N ALA A 161 12.06 6.88 -8.75
CA ALA A 161 11.70 8.18 -8.20
C ALA A 161 12.83 9.22 -8.39
N GLY A 162 14.09 8.80 -8.23
CA GLY A 162 15.26 9.64 -8.52
C GLY A 162 15.32 10.07 -9.99
N LYS A 163 15.15 9.12 -10.93
CA LYS A 163 15.08 9.40 -12.38
C LYS A 163 13.94 10.34 -12.72
N MET A 164 12.76 10.12 -12.17
CA MET A 164 11.60 10.99 -12.40
C MET A 164 11.83 12.41 -11.85
N LYS A 165 12.45 12.55 -10.67
CA LYS A 165 12.79 13.86 -10.13
C LYS A 165 13.79 14.61 -11.01
N ALA A 166 14.67 13.89 -11.73
CA ALA A 166 15.62 14.48 -12.66
C ALA A 166 14.97 15.02 -13.95
N VAL A 167 13.76 14.58 -14.30
CA VAL A 167 12.96 15.13 -15.42
C VAL A 167 12.43 16.53 -15.09
N LEU A 168 12.27 16.85 -13.80
CA LEU A 168 11.73 18.13 -13.34
C LEU A 168 12.78 19.24 -13.39
N THR A 169 12.33 20.47 -13.63
CA THR A 169 13.12 21.69 -13.40
C THR A 169 13.29 21.95 -11.90
N ASP A 170 14.21 22.84 -11.54
CA ASP A 170 14.43 23.17 -10.12
C ASP A 170 13.23 23.87 -9.48
N GLU A 171 12.53 24.72 -10.24
CA GLU A 171 11.28 25.36 -9.83
C GLU A 171 10.18 24.32 -9.56
N GLN A 172 10.04 23.33 -10.43
CA GLN A 172 9.09 22.23 -10.27
C GLN A 172 9.43 21.36 -9.06
N LYS A 173 10.72 21.08 -8.81
CA LYS A 173 11.17 20.35 -7.62
C LYS A 173 10.82 21.07 -6.32
N GLU A 174 11.01 22.38 -6.28
CA GLU A 174 10.67 23.17 -5.08
C GLU A 174 9.15 23.24 -4.88
N LYS A 175 8.38 23.44 -5.94
CA LYS A 175 6.90 23.38 -5.88
C LYS A 175 6.41 22.02 -5.38
N MET A 176 7.00 20.93 -5.87
CA MET A 176 6.70 19.57 -5.42
C MET A 176 7.02 19.37 -3.92
N LYS A 177 8.18 19.84 -3.46
CA LYS A 177 8.59 19.77 -2.05
C LYS A 177 7.63 20.55 -1.14
N ASN A 178 7.23 21.75 -1.56
CA ASN A 178 6.27 22.57 -0.80
C ASN A 178 4.91 21.89 -0.68
N MET A 179 4.40 21.28 -1.75
CA MET A 179 3.17 20.49 -1.70
C MET A 179 3.27 19.31 -0.72
N MET A 180 4.41 18.60 -0.69
CA MET A 180 4.62 17.49 0.26
C MET A 180 4.69 17.98 1.72
N MET A 181 5.28 19.15 1.97
CA MET A 181 5.32 19.73 3.32
C MET A 181 3.94 20.20 3.78
N GLN A 182 3.15 20.83 2.90
CA GLN A 182 1.80 21.30 3.23
C GLN A 182 0.81 20.16 3.50
N HIS A 183 0.86 19.07 2.71
CA HIS A 183 0.02 17.89 2.96
C HIS A 183 0.56 16.96 4.05
N GLY A 184 1.85 17.04 4.38
CA GLY A 184 2.44 16.32 5.52
C GLY A 184 2.24 17.02 6.88
N GLY A 185 2.04 18.35 6.89
CA GLY A 185 1.93 19.17 8.10
C GLY A 185 0.53 19.26 8.72
N MET A 186 -0.54 18.95 7.97
CA MET A 186 -1.93 19.08 8.47
C MET A 186 -2.40 17.95 9.41
N MET A 187 -1.52 17.05 9.85
CA MET A 187 -1.81 16.10 10.95
C MET A 187 -1.03 16.40 12.23
N GLN A 188 -0.36 17.55 12.31
CA GLN A 188 0.40 17.96 13.49
C GLN A 188 0.04 19.42 13.87
N GLY A 189 -1.21 19.67 14.28
CA GLY A 189 -1.61 21.03 14.66
C GLY A 189 -3.08 21.31 14.94
N GLY A 190 -3.95 20.30 15.04
CA GLY A 190 -5.37 20.47 15.36
C GLY A 190 -5.65 20.57 16.87
N MET A 191 -4.92 21.43 17.60
CA MET A 191 -5.30 21.86 18.95
C MET A 191 -4.95 23.34 19.10
N MET A 192 -5.69 24.19 18.39
CA MET A 192 -5.90 25.56 18.82
C MET A 192 -7.38 25.89 18.66
N GLN A 193 -7.95 26.36 19.78
CA GLN A 193 -9.18 27.14 19.90
C GLN A 193 -10.50 26.42 19.62
N GLY A 194 -10.99 25.69 20.62
CA GLY A 194 -12.37 25.90 21.09
C GLY A 194 -12.27 26.39 22.53
N GLU A 195 -12.32 27.69 22.80
CA GLU A 195 -13.58 28.35 23.16
C GLU A 195 -14.44 27.50 24.10
N GLY A 196 -13.89 27.17 25.27
CA GLY A 196 -14.67 26.85 26.45
C GLY A 196 -15.35 28.10 26.98
N GLY A 197 -16.30 28.64 26.22
CA GLY A 197 -17.27 29.62 26.69
C GLY A 197 -18.18 28.96 27.72
N MET A 198 -17.73 28.90 28.97
CA MET A 198 -18.61 28.63 30.11
C MET A 198 -19.29 29.94 30.50
N MET A 199 -20.40 30.23 29.83
CA MET A 199 -21.40 31.18 30.32
C MET A 199 -22.78 30.53 30.28
N ASN A 200 -23.38 30.49 31.48
CA ASN A 200 -24.80 30.68 31.77
C ASN A 200 -25.72 29.47 31.42
N GLN A 201 -26.67 29.03 32.26
CA GLN A 201 -27.59 29.75 33.13
C GLN A 201 -28.19 28.88 34.25
N GLN A 202 -28.36 29.52 35.41
CA GLN A 202 -29.50 29.49 36.36
C GLN A 202 -29.84 28.16 37.07
N GLN A 203 -29.68 28.08 38.41
CA GLN A 203 -30.54 28.68 39.45
C GLN A 203 -31.97 28.15 39.38
N ASP A 204 -32.33 27.28 40.32
CA ASP A 204 -33.54 27.48 41.11
C ASP A 204 -33.25 27.07 42.55
N GLN A 205 -33.50 28.05 43.42
CA GLN A 205 -33.41 28.04 44.86
C GLN A 205 -34.68 27.40 45.44
N ASP A 206 -34.50 26.75 46.57
CA ASP A 206 -35.37 26.79 47.75
C ASP A 206 -36.88 27.03 47.55
N HIS A 207 -37.66 25.98 47.78
CA HIS A 207 -38.95 26.12 48.44
C HIS A 207 -39.08 25.09 49.56
N GLU A 208 -38.95 25.59 50.80
CA GLU A 208 -39.65 25.08 51.97
C GLU A 208 -41.17 25.01 51.68
N GLU A 209 -41.85 23.92 52.05
CA GLU A 209 -42.87 23.89 53.11
C GLU A 209 -43.73 22.60 53.12
N HIS A 210 -44.08 22.17 54.34
CA HIS A 210 -45.17 21.29 54.77
C HIS A 210 -45.12 19.77 54.51
N HIS A 211 -44.64 19.01 55.51
CA HIS A 211 -45.50 18.33 56.49
C HIS A 211 -44.71 17.80 57.69
#